data_AF-A0A7S0HRP8-F1
#
_entry.id   AF-A0A7S0HRP8-F1
#
_cell.length_a   1.000
_cell.length_b   1.000
_cell.length_c   1.000
_cell.angle_alpha   90.00
_cell.angle_beta   90.00
_cell.angle_gamma   90.00
#
_symmetry.space_group_name_H-M   'P 1'
#
loop_
_entity.id
_entity.type
_entity.pdbx_description
1 polymer ?
#
loop_
_entity_poly.entity_id
_entity_poly.type
_entity_poly.pdbx_seq_one_letter_code
_entity_poly.pdbx_strand_id
1 'polypeptide(L)'
;FVLGRTTECAVLGCTTMKVLFLDVDGVITVADGTGRLCEDKLERLQRVVLQTQSTIVISSNWRLFPQLKTRLVMALHEHGGMRVVGCTPDHGERVHGDAVRPEEIVAWIKEWRGEPIEAWCAVDDRPLLTERGGAGLDGHFVEVDEMHGLTERAVERILAVLHTEPDDPEVMGATSTTVAAATPDGDRLSPDSVLSVQPLSSASKPLPPQRLGGKPLGVRASEQHLNLSAASPDGSEKVKASRECLGAKPSRSC
;
A
#
# COMPACT_ATOMS: atom_id res chain seq x y z
N PHE A 1 -27.40 -38.94 27.90
CA PHE A 1 -26.36 -38.93 26.86
C PHE A 1 -27.05 -38.50 25.58
N VAL A 2 -26.98 -37.24 25.15
CA VAL A 2 -25.81 -36.61 24.53
C VAL A 2 -25.72 -35.16 25.00
N LEU A 3 -24.62 -34.81 25.68
CA LEU A 3 -24.28 -33.41 25.94
C LEU A 3 -23.69 -32.86 24.63
N GLY A 4 -24.42 -31.93 24.00
CA GLY A 4 -23.90 -31.14 22.90
C GLY A 4 -22.73 -30.32 23.40
N ARG A 5 -21.58 -30.47 22.74
CA ARG A 5 -20.39 -29.66 22.99
C ARG A 5 -20.66 -28.28 22.41
N THR A 6 -21.03 -27.33 23.25
CA THR A 6 -20.85 -25.92 22.92
C THR A 6 -19.36 -25.63 23.06
N THR A 7 -18.70 -25.45 21.93
CA THR A 7 -17.38 -24.80 21.85
C THR A 7 -17.55 -23.31 22.13
N GLU A 8 -17.99 -22.97 23.35
CA GLU A 8 -17.88 -21.62 23.91
C GLU A 8 -16.61 -21.57 24.77
N CYS A 9 -15.47 -21.78 24.13
CA CYS A 9 -14.26 -21.14 24.63
C CYS A 9 -14.33 -19.70 24.13
N ALA A 10 -14.97 -18.84 24.92
CA ALA A 10 -14.72 -17.40 24.91
C ALA A 10 -13.25 -17.20 25.30
N VAL A 11 -12.35 -17.45 24.36
CA VAL A 11 -10.95 -17.03 24.41
C VAL A 11 -11.02 -15.52 24.55
N LEU A 12 -10.48 -15.00 25.66
CA LEU A 12 -10.31 -13.58 25.96
C LEU A 12 -10.18 -12.79 24.66
N GLY A 13 -11.22 -12.04 24.29
CA GLY A 13 -11.42 -11.48 22.95
C GLY A 13 -10.24 -10.63 22.52
N CYS A 14 -9.26 -11.28 21.90
CA CYS A 14 -8.14 -10.61 21.28
C CYS A 14 -8.75 -9.95 20.05
N THR A 15 -9.00 -8.65 20.15
CA THR A 15 -9.50 -7.86 19.03
C THR A 15 -8.47 -7.93 17.93
N THR A 16 -8.77 -8.65 16.86
CA THR A 16 -7.99 -8.63 15.63
C THR A 16 -8.25 -7.33 14.88
N MET A 17 -7.35 -6.98 13.96
CA MET A 17 -7.52 -5.82 13.07
C MET A 17 -7.31 -6.19 11.61
N LYS A 18 -7.98 -5.43 10.75
CA LYS A 18 -7.78 -5.49 9.29
C LYS A 18 -6.97 -4.29 8.84
N VAL A 19 -6.08 -4.49 7.87
CA VAL A 19 -5.14 -3.45 7.41
C VAL A 19 -5.26 -3.20 5.92
N LEU A 20 -5.42 -1.94 5.54
CA LEU A 20 -5.32 -1.49 4.16
C LEU A 20 -4.04 -0.70 3.97
N PHE A 21 -3.09 -1.25 3.21
CA PHE A 21 -1.91 -0.53 2.73
C PHE A 21 -2.32 0.29 1.50
N LEU A 22 -2.27 1.61 1.65
CA LEU A 22 -2.82 2.55 0.69
C LEU A 22 -1.71 3.32 -0.01
N ASP A 23 -1.58 3.14 -1.33
CA ASP A 23 -0.95 4.14 -2.17
C ASP A 23 -1.92 5.32 -2.46
N VAL A 24 -1.37 6.45 -2.86
CA VAL A 24 -2.11 7.70 -3.06
C VAL A 24 -2.14 8.07 -4.54
N ASP A 25 -0.99 8.04 -5.20
CA ASP A 25 -0.85 8.50 -6.57
C ASP A 25 -1.44 7.44 -7.51
N GLY A 26 -2.29 7.84 -8.44
CA GLY A 26 -3.01 6.88 -9.30
C GLY A 26 -4.10 6.06 -8.58
N VAL A 27 -4.13 5.97 -7.24
CA VAL A 27 -5.18 5.27 -6.48
C VAL A 27 -6.34 6.18 -6.08
N ILE A 28 -6.07 7.27 -5.36
CA ILE A 28 -7.08 8.23 -4.89
C ILE A 28 -6.87 9.65 -5.45
N THR A 29 -5.79 9.86 -6.20
CA THR A 29 -5.59 11.05 -7.03
C THR A 29 -5.94 10.78 -8.49
N VAL A 30 -6.01 11.83 -9.28
CA VAL A 30 -6.04 11.75 -10.75
C VAL A 30 -4.60 11.82 -11.28
N ALA A 31 -4.32 11.05 -12.34
CA ALA A 31 -3.07 11.13 -13.10
C ALA A 31 -3.00 12.38 -14.00
N ASP A 32 -3.39 13.55 -13.48
CA ASP A 32 -3.30 14.85 -14.14
C ASP A 32 -2.09 15.69 -13.67
N GLY A 33 -1.28 15.13 -12.78
CA GLY A 33 -0.10 15.78 -12.19
C GLY A 33 -0.41 16.83 -11.12
N THR A 34 -1.69 17.06 -10.79
CA THR A 34 -2.07 18.04 -9.76
C THR A 34 -1.91 17.50 -8.34
N GLY A 35 -1.83 16.19 -8.17
CA GLY A 35 -1.84 15.53 -6.85
C GLY A 35 -3.12 15.85 -6.06
N ARG A 36 -4.22 16.16 -6.75
CA ARG A 36 -5.51 16.43 -6.12
C ARG A 36 -6.18 15.10 -5.73
N LEU A 37 -6.56 15.00 -4.46
CA LEU A 37 -7.40 13.91 -3.96
C LEU A 37 -8.80 14.02 -4.57
N CYS A 38 -9.31 12.89 -5.06
CA CYS A 38 -10.61 12.81 -5.72
C CYS A 38 -11.70 12.43 -4.73
N GLU A 39 -12.74 13.26 -4.65
CA GLU A 39 -13.89 13.05 -3.76
C GLU A 39 -14.53 11.66 -3.93
N ASP A 40 -14.81 11.27 -5.17
CA ASP A 40 -15.46 10.00 -5.49
C ASP A 40 -14.63 8.78 -5.08
N LYS A 41 -13.29 8.89 -5.12
CA LYS A 41 -12.37 7.84 -4.70
C LYS A 41 -12.28 7.78 -3.17
N LEU A 42 -12.31 8.93 -2.49
CA LEU A 42 -12.37 8.99 -1.04
C LEU A 42 -13.68 8.41 -0.49
N GLU A 43 -14.82 8.66 -1.13
CA GLU A 43 -16.11 8.04 -0.78
C GLU A 43 -16.08 6.51 -0.92
N ARG A 44 -15.46 6.01 -1.98
CA ARG A 44 -15.25 4.56 -2.18
C ARG A 44 -14.33 3.96 -1.13
N LEU A 45 -13.23 4.63 -0.82
CA LEU A 45 -12.30 4.22 0.23
C LEU A 45 -12.99 4.19 1.60
N GLN A 46 -13.78 5.22 1.92
CA GLN A 46 -14.59 5.28 3.13
C GLN A 46 -15.53 4.08 3.22
N ARG A 47 -16.19 3.70 2.11
CA ARG A 47 -17.07 2.52 2.07
C ARG A 47 -16.31 1.23 2.40
N VAL A 48 -15.11 1.03 1.84
CA VAL A 48 -14.24 -0.11 2.15
C VAL A 48 -13.93 -0.14 3.66
N VAL A 49 -13.50 0.99 4.22
CA VAL A 49 -13.13 1.09 5.63
C VAL A 49 -14.33 0.85 6.54
N LEU A 50 -15.50 1.39 6.22
CA LEU A 50 -16.72 1.20 7.01
C LEU A 50 -17.21 -0.25 6.99
N GLN A 51 -17.12 -0.92 5.84
CA GLN A 51 -17.60 -2.31 5.70
C GLN A 51 -16.65 -3.32 6.34
N THR A 52 -15.35 -3.08 6.27
CA THR A 52 -14.33 -4.02 6.77
C THR A 52 -13.82 -3.67 8.16
N GLN A 53 -14.13 -2.46 8.66
CA GLN A 53 -13.52 -1.87 9.86
C GLN A 53 -11.99 -1.83 9.80
N SER A 54 -11.40 -1.85 8.59
CA SER A 54 -9.96 -1.82 8.41
C SER A 54 -9.35 -0.50 8.83
N THR A 55 -8.10 -0.55 9.28
CA THR A 55 -7.25 0.63 9.50
C THR A 55 -6.30 0.84 8.34
N ILE A 56 -5.85 2.08 8.14
CA ILE A 56 -5.01 2.46 7.00
C ILE A 56 -3.54 2.54 7.43
N VAL A 57 -2.67 1.95 6.62
CA VAL A 57 -1.22 2.20 6.62
C VAL A 57 -0.86 2.91 5.34
N ILE A 58 -0.22 4.07 5.43
CA ILE A 58 0.21 4.82 4.24
C ILE A 58 1.40 4.10 3.62
N SER A 59 1.21 3.56 2.42
CA SER A 59 2.24 2.92 1.60
C SER A 59 2.35 3.72 0.31
N SER A 60 2.84 4.95 0.41
CA SER A 60 2.94 5.90 -0.70
C SER A 60 4.12 6.85 -0.52
N ASN A 61 4.65 7.40 -1.62
CA ASN A 61 5.69 8.43 -1.57
C ASN A 61 5.26 9.68 -0.79
N TRP A 62 3.96 9.92 -0.66
CA TRP A 62 3.42 10.99 0.20
C TRP A 62 3.90 10.87 1.65
N ARG A 63 4.22 9.66 2.14
CA ARG A 63 4.76 9.43 3.51
C ARG A 63 6.12 10.11 3.74
N LEU A 64 6.88 10.35 2.67
CA LEU A 64 8.24 10.92 2.70
C LEU A 64 8.25 12.45 2.84
N PHE A 65 7.10 13.09 2.64
CA PHE A 65 6.93 14.54 2.65
C PHE A 65 5.90 14.93 3.72
N PRO A 66 6.32 15.53 4.86
CA PRO A 66 5.43 15.81 5.98
C PRO A 66 4.15 16.58 5.61
N GLN A 67 4.23 17.51 4.67
CA GLN A 67 3.11 18.31 4.21
C GLN A 67 2.07 17.46 3.45
N LEU A 68 2.52 16.57 2.57
CA LEU A 68 1.65 15.67 1.82
C LEU A 68 1.02 14.62 2.74
N LYS A 69 1.82 14.02 3.63
CA LYS A 69 1.32 13.12 4.67
C LYS A 69 0.24 13.78 5.53
N THR A 70 0.48 15.01 5.99
CA THR A 70 -0.49 15.76 6.81
C THR A 70 -1.78 16.02 6.04
N ARG A 71 -1.68 16.47 4.77
CA ARG A 71 -2.82 16.68 3.88
C ARG A 71 -3.65 15.41 3.70
N LEU A 72 -3.01 14.27 3.46
CA LEU A 72 -3.68 12.99 3.32
C LEU A 72 -4.41 12.58 4.60
N VAL A 73 -3.73 12.62 5.75
CA VAL A 73 -4.33 12.23 7.03
C VAL A 73 -5.53 13.11 7.38
N MET A 74 -5.45 14.42 7.15
CA MET A 74 -6.59 15.32 7.34
C MET A 74 -7.76 14.94 6.44
N ALA A 75 -7.51 14.73 5.14
CA ALA A 75 -8.57 14.34 4.21
C ALA A 75 -9.22 12.99 4.60
N LEU A 76 -8.42 11.97 4.97
CA LEU A 76 -8.96 10.68 5.42
C LEU A 76 -9.80 10.82 6.69
N HIS A 77 -9.40 11.69 7.61
CA HIS A 77 -10.17 11.97 8.83
C HIS A 77 -11.48 12.72 8.54
N GLU A 78 -11.43 13.74 7.68
CA GLU A 78 -12.62 14.51 7.25
C GLU A 78 -13.62 13.62 6.50
N HIS A 79 -13.13 12.66 5.71
CA HIS A 79 -13.94 11.64 5.04
C HIS A 79 -14.27 10.46 5.95
N GLY A 80 -15.09 10.71 6.97
CA GLY A 80 -15.69 9.64 7.78
C GLY A 80 -14.79 9.08 8.88
N GLY A 81 -13.74 9.80 9.29
CA GLY A 81 -12.91 9.42 10.43
C GLY A 81 -12.05 8.18 10.17
N MET A 82 -11.60 7.97 8.93
CA MET A 82 -10.77 6.80 8.60
C MET A 82 -9.45 6.84 9.40
N ARG A 83 -9.21 5.79 10.20
CA ARG A 83 -8.07 5.73 11.12
C ARG A 83 -6.81 5.32 10.38
N VAL A 84 -5.79 6.19 10.44
CA VAL A 84 -4.42 5.87 10.01
C VAL A 84 -3.59 5.41 11.20
N VAL A 85 -3.00 4.21 11.12
CA VAL A 85 -2.20 3.61 12.21
C VAL A 85 -0.70 3.70 12.00
N GLY A 86 -0.26 4.05 10.79
CA GLY A 86 1.16 4.21 10.49
C GLY A 86 1.46 4.49 9.03
N CYS A 87 2.74 4.35 8.67
CA CYS A 87 3.23 4.34 7.30
C CYS A 87 4.33 3.28 7.17
N THR A 88 4.49 2.72 5.97
CA THR A 88 5.60 1.78 5.70
C THR A 88 6.95 2.48 5.85
N PRO A 89 8.04 1.74 6.16
CA PRO A 89 9.39 2.29 6.16
C PRO A 89 9.80 2.81 4.77
N ASP A 90 10.92 3.51 4.68
CA ASP A 90 11.57 3.87 3.41
C ASP A 90 12.83 2.99 3.27
N HIS A 91 12.77 2.02 2.36
CA HIS A 91 13.90 1.12 2.07
C HIS A 91 14.76 1.61 0.90
N GLY A 92 14.77 2.92 0.66
CA GLY A 92 15.58 3.54 -0.39
C GLY A 92 14.77 3.96 -1.61
N GLU A 93 13.44 3.92 -1.56
CA GLU A 93 12.57 4.43 -2.61
C GLU A 93 12.88 5.92 -2.88
N ARG A 94 13.15 6.69 -1.81
CA ARG A 94 13.53 8.11 -1.93
C ARG A 94 14.88 8.34 -2.60
N VAL A 95 15.84 7.45 -2.39
CA VAL A 95 17.27 7.69 -2.67
C VAL A 95 17.70 7.02 -3.97
N HIS A 96 17.24 5.80 -4.19
CA HIS A 96 17.67 4.95 -5.30
C HIS A 96 16.59 4.79 -6.37
N GLY A 97 15.34 5.17 -6.07
CA GLY A 97 14.21 4.93 -6.96
C GLY A 97 13.93 3.43 -7.14
N ASP A 98 14.40 2.61 -6.20
CA ASP A 98 14.20 1.17 -6.28
C ASP A 98 12.72 0.84 -6.08
N ALA A 99 12.20 -0.07 -6.91
CA ALA A 99 10.84 -0.60 -6.80
C ALA A 99 10.74 -1.63 -5.66
N VAL A 100 10.62 -1.13 -4.42
CA VAL A 100 10.76 -1.92 -3.17
C VAL A 100 9.55 -1.82 -2.24
N ARG A 101 8.45 -1.25 -2.72
CA ARG A 101 7.20 -1.08 -1.98
C ARG A 101 6.72 -2.40 -1.34
N PRO A 102 6.79 -3.57 -2.02
CA PRO A 102 6.40 -4.83 -1.39
C PRO A 102 7.26 -5.20 -0.16
N GLU A 103 8.58 -4.98 -0.22
CA GLU A 103 9.47 -5.25 0.92
C GLU A 103 9.15 -4.37 2.12
N GLU A 104 8.80 -3.11 1.88
CA GLU A 104 8.42 -2.18 2.95
C GLU A 104 7.10 -2.58 3.61
N ILE A 105 6.11 -3.01 2.82
CA ILE A 105 4.83 -3.54 3.34
C ILE A 105 5.11 -4.77 4.21
N VAL A 106 5.87 -5.74 3.71
CA VAL A 106 6.22 -6.96 4.45
C VAL A 106 7.02 -6.64 5.71
N ALA A 107 7.93 -5.66 5.67
CA ALA A 107 8.67 -5.21 6.83
C ALA A 107 7.76 -4.59 7.89
N TRP A 108 6.83 -3.72 7.49
CA TRP A 108 5.86 -3.13 8.40
C TRP A 108 5.02 -4.22 9.11
N ILE A 109 4.53 -5.23 8.37
CA ILE A 109 3.78 -6.35 8.94
C ILE A 109 4.62 -7.11 9.97
N LYS A 110 5.89 -7.41 9.65
CA LYS A 110 6.81 -8.14 10.55
C LYS A 110 7.17 -7.34 11.80
N GLU A 111 7.20 -6.01 11.71
CA GLU A 111 7.56 -5.11 12.81
C GLU A 111 6.36 -4.69 13.65
N TRP A 112 5.13 -4.91 13.18
CA TRP A 112 3.92 -4.59 13.92
C TRP A 112 3.87 -5.31 15.29
N ARG A 113 3.56 -4.56 16.35
CA ARG A 113 3.46 -5.04 17.74
C ARG A 113 2.12 -4.70 18.41
N GLY A 114 1.16 -4.19 17.64
CA GLY A 114 -0.17 -3.85 18.13
C GLY A 114 -1.11 -5.05 18.10
N GLU A 115 -2.37 -4.78 17.79
CA GLU A 115 -3.42 -5.80 17.66
C GLU A 115 -3.08 -6.81 16.55
N PRO A 116 -3.34 -8.13 16.72
CA PRO A 116 -3.06 -9.11 15.67
C PRO A 116 -3.79 -8.78 14.37
N ILE A 117 -3.07 -8.89 13.25
CA ILE A 117 -3.63 -8.63 11.93
C ILE A 117 -4.35 -9.90 11.46
N GLU A 118 -5.68 -9.82 11.30
CA GLU A 118 -6.51 -10.92 10.78
C GLU A 118 -6.46 -10.98 9.26
N ALA A 119 -6.57 -9.83 8.60
CA ALA A 119 -6.50 -9.73 7.14
C ALA A 119 -5.85 -8.42 6.74
N TRP A 120 -5.23 -8.41 5.56
CA TRP A 120 -4.67 -7.20 5.00
C TRP A 120 -4.75 -7.20 3.47
N CYS A 121 -4.80 -6.00 2.91
CA CYS A 121 -4.80 -5.75 1.48
C CYS A 121 -3.88 -4.58 1.16
N ALA A 122 -3.08 -4.70 0.12
CA ALA A 122 -2.39 -3.58 -0.51
C ALA A 122 -3.16 -3.14 -1.76
N VAL A 123 -3.33 -1.83 -1.92
CA VAL A 123 -3.91 -1.21 -3.12
C VAL A 123 -2.93 -0.17 -3.66
N ASP A 124 -2.54 -0.35 -4.91
CA ASP A 124 -1.48 0.42 -5.57
C ASP A 124 -1.74 0.40 -7.09
N ASP A 125 -1.29 1.43 -7.80
CA ASP A 125 -1.38 1.51 -9.26
C ASP A 125 -0.18 0.85 -9.97
N ARG A 126 0.87 0.53 -9.21
CA ARG A 126 2.06 -0.19 -9.71
C ARG A 126 1.84 -1.70 -9.70
N PRO A 127 2.52 -2.45 -10.58
CA PRO A 127 2.45 -3.91 -10.62
C PRO A 127 3.30 -4.55 -9.50
N LEU A 128 2.92 -4.35 -8.23
CA LEU A 128 3.70 -4.71 -7.04
C LEU A 128 4.12 -6.19 -6.98
N LEU A 129 3.35 -7.11 -7.56
CA LEU A 129 3.71 -8.54 -7.61
C LEU A 129 4.96 -8.81 -8.45
N THR A 130 5.29 -7.93 -9.40
CA THR A 130 6.49 -8.03 -10.25
C THR A 130 7.69 -7.29 -9.69
N GLU A 131 7.50 -6.52 -8.62
CA GLU A 131 8.55 -5.77 -7.95
C GLU A 131 9.34 -6.62 -6.95
N ARG A 132 10.42 -6.05 -6.42
CA ARG A 132 11.25 -6.74 -5.43
C ARG A 132 10.42 -7.00 -4.17
N GLY A 133 10.36 -8.27 -3.75
CA GLY A 133 9.52 -8.70 -2.62
C GLY A 133 8.05 -8.96 -2.96
N GLY A 134 7.63 -8.80 -4.22
CA GLY A 134 6.23 -8.92 -4.66
C GLY A 134 5.56 -10.25 -4.34
N ALA A 135 6.32 -11.35 -4.26
CA ALA A 135 5.80 -12.66 -3.86
C ALA A 135 5.19 -12.67 -2.44
N GLY A 136 5.59 -11.75 -1.55
CA GLY A 136 5.00 -11.60 -0.22
C GLY A 136 3.60 -10.97 -0.22
N LEU A 137 3.12 -10.50 -1.37
CA LEU A 137 1.82 -9.86 -1.56
C LEU A 137 0.83 -10.76 -2.32
N ASP A 138 1.21 -11.99 -2.67
CA ASP A 138 0.33 -12.92 -3.38
C ASP A 138 -0.96 -13.16 -2.57
N GLY A 139 -2.12 -13.05 -3.24
CA GLY A 139 -3.44 -13.10 -2.59
C GLY A 139 -3.86 -11.85 -1.79
N HIS A 140 -2.97 -10.89 -1.54
CA HIS A 140 -3.21 -9.71 -0.72
C HIS A 140 -3.11 -8.38 -1.48
N PHE A 141 -3.05 -8.41 -2.82
CA PHE A 141 -2.84 -7.22 -3.64
C PHE A 141 -3.97 -6.95 -4.64
N VAL A 142 -4.37 -5.68 -4.70
CA VAL A 142 -5.30 -5.13 -5.68
C VAL A 142 -4.61 -4.04 -6.47
N GLU A 143 -4.12 -4.40 -7.65
CA GLU A 143 -3.68 -3.44 -8.66
C GLU A 143 -4.87 -2.64 -9.19
N VAL A 144 -4.71 -1.32 -9.28
CA VAL A 144 -5.63 -0.40 -9.93
C VAL A 144 -4.98 0.23 -11.16
N ASP A 145 -5.80 0.73 -12.07
CA ASP A 145 -5.30 1.46 -13.24
C ASP A 145 -5.07 2.93 -12.85
N GLU A 146 -3.87 3.46 -13.07
CA GLU A 146 -3.47 4.83 -12.67
C GLU A 146 -4.39 5.93 -13.23
N MET A 147 -5.03 5.69 -14.39
CA MET A 147 -5.91 6.67 -15.04
C MET A 147 -7.30 6.71 -14.41
N HIS A 148 -7.76 5.59 -13.86
CA HIS A 148 -9.09 5.45 -13.26
C HIS A 148 -9.07 5.47 -11.74
N GLY A 149 -7.98 4.98 -11.12
CA GLY A 149 -7.79 4.76 -9.71
C GLY A 149 -8.79 3.83 -9.05
N LEU A 150 -9.21 4.18 -7.84
CA LEU A 150 -10.12 3.36 -7.04
C LEU A 150 -11.53 3.35 -7.66
N THR A 151 -11.81 2.34 -8.47
CA THR A 151 -13.11 2.06 -9.09
C THR A 151 -13.97 1.15 -8.20
N GLU A 152 -15.27 1.02 -8.50
CA GLU A 152 -16.16 0.07 -7.82
C GLU A 152 -15.66 -1.39 -7.92
N ARG A 153 -15.11 -1.78 -9.06
CA ARG A 153 -14.52 -3.11 -9.23
C ARG A 153 -13.30 -3.32 -8.32
N ALA A 154 -12.49 -2.28 -8.11
CA ALA A 154 -11.36 -2.35 -7.18
C ALA A 154 -11.86 -2.46 -5.73
N VAL A 155 -12.90 -1.70 -5.37
CA VAL A 155 -13.57 -1.80 -4.06
C VAL A 155 -14.02 -3.24 -3.79
N GLU A 156 -14.74 -3.87 -4.71
CA GLU A 156 -15.20 -5.26 -4.56
C GLU A 156 -14.04 -6.24 -4.33
N ARG A 157 -12.92 -6.06 -5.04
CA ARG A 157 -11.72 -6.89 -4.85
C ARG A 157 -11.07 -6.68 -3.48
N ILE A 158 -10.96 -5.44 -3.02
CA ILE A 158 -10.40 -5.13 -1.69
C ILE A 158 -11.29 -5.75 -0.60
N LEU A 159 -12.61 -5.63 -0.73
CA LEU A 159 -13.57 -6.25 0.19
C LEU A 159 -13.42 -7.77 0.21
N ALA A 160 -13.25 -8.40 -0.95
CA ALA A 160 -13.03 -9.84 -1.03
C ALA A 160 -11.76 -10.25 -0.28
N VAL A 161 -10.64 -9.53 -0.47
CA VAL A 161 -9.38 -9.81 0.25
C VAL A 161 -9.55 -9.63 1.77
N LEU A 162 -10.22 -8.57 2.22
CA LEU A 162 -10.37 -8.26 3.64
C LEU A 162 -11.48 -9.05 4.36
N HIS A 163 -12.39 -9.70 3.63
CA HIS A 163 -13.41 -10.59 4.19
C HIS A 163 -13.04 -12.08 4.11
N THR A 164 -11.89 -12.43 3.52
CA THR A 164 -11.40 -13.80 3.59
C THR A 164 -11.13 -14.14 5.05
N GLU A 165 -11.90 -15.09 5.59
CA GLU A 165 -11.62 -15.66 6.91
C GLU A 165 -10.21 -16.27 6.88
N PRO A 166 -9.43 -16.15 7.96
CA PRO A 166 -8.12 -16.79 8.03
C PRO A 166 -8.32 -18.29 7.80
N ASP A 167 -7.71 -18.83 6.73
CA ASP A 167 -7.65 -20.28 6.52
C ASP A 167 -7.09 -20.90 7.81
N ASP A 168 -7.91 -21.68 8.52
CA ASP A 168 -7.52 -22.34 9.77
C ASP A 168 -6.18 -23.06 9.55
N PRO A 169 -5.11 -22.71 10.29
CA PRO A 169 -3.80 -23.34 10.11
C PRO A 169 -3.76 -24.82 10.54
N GLU A 170 -4.89 -25.42 10.97
CA GLU A 170 -4.97 -26.83 11.37
C GLU A 170 -4.95 -27.84 10.21
N VAL A 171 -5.06 -27.43 8.94
CA VAL A 171 -5.12 -28.39 7.79
C VAL A 171 -3.88 -28.34 6.89
N MET A 172 -2.69 -28.12 7.45
CA MET A 172 -1.42 -28.39 6.75
C MET A 172 -0.57 -29.50 7.41
N GLY A 173 -1.20 -30.29 8.28
CA GLY A 173 -0.52 -31.30 9.09
C GLY A 173 -1.12 -32.70 9.05
N ALA A 174 -1.56 -33.24 7.90
CA ALA A 174 -1.84 -34.68 7.82
C ALA A 174 -1.80 -35.26 6.39
N THR A 175 -0.89 -36.20 6.22
CA THR A 175 -0.86 -37.27 5.19
C THR A 175 -0.45 -36.90 3.77
N SER A 176 0.86 -36.69 3.62
CA SER A 176 1.57 -37.15 2.43
C SER A 176 1.58 -38.68 2.43
N THR A 177 0.57 -39.30 1.81
CA THR A 177 0.59 -40.74 1.52
C THR A 177 1.46 -40.95 0.29
N THR A 178 2.65 -41.48 0.54
CA THR A 178 3.54 -42.09 -0.44
C THR A 178 2.82 -43.22 -1.17
N VAL A 179 2.38 -42.96 -2.41
CA VAL A 179 2.05 -44.04 -3.34
C VAL A 179 3.34 -44.43 -4.06
N ALA A 180 3.99 -45.47 -3.56
CA ALA A 180 5.03 -46.18 -4.28
C ALA A 180 4.41 -46.81 -5.55
N ALA A 181 4.70 -46.23 -6.71
CA ALA A 181 4.43 -46.85 -8.00
C ALA A 181 5.69 -47.57 -8.48
N ALA A 182 5.61 -48.89 -8.48
CA ALA A 182 6.59 -49.81 -9.01
C ALA A 182 6.83 -49.58 -10.52
N THR A 183 8.08 -49.74 -10.92
CA THR A 183 8.51 -49.94 -12.31
C THR A 183 7.99 -51.28 -12.84
N PRO A 184 7.83 -51.38 -14.17
CA PRO A 184 8.57 -52.44 -14.84
C PRO A 184 9.32 -51.97 -16.09
N ASP A 185 10.50 -52.57 -16.25
CA ASP A 185 11.31 -52.69 -17.45
C ASP A 185 10.54 -53.01 -18.72
N GLY A 186 11.07 -52.57 -19.87
CA GLY A 186 10.81 -53.21 -21.16
C GLY A 186 10.99 -52.34 -22.39
N ASP A 187 12.09 -52.57 -23.10
CA ASP A 187 12.24 -52.46 -24.56
C ASP A 187 12.49 -51.09 -25.23
N ARG A 188 13.79 -50.76 -25.27
CA ARG A 188 14.64 -50.77 -26.48
C ARG A 188 13.88 -50.90 -27.83
N LEU A 189 14.02 -49.87 -28.69
CA LEU A 189 14.46 -49.94 -30.09
C LEU A 189 14.61 -48.50 -30.66
N SER A 190 15.82 -48.16 -31.11
CA SER A 190 16.16 -47.04 -32.01
C SER A 190 16.26 -47.56 -33.47
N PRO A 191 16.68 -46.76 -34.48
CA PRO A 191 16.30 -45.41 -34.93
C PRO A 191 15.87 -45.42 -36.43
N ASP A 192 15.49 -44.26 -36.99
CA ASP A 192 15.64 -43.81 -38.40
C ASP A 192 14.40 -43.15 -39.01
N SER A 193 14.62 -41.95 -39.58
CA SER A 193 13.88 -41.20 -40.62
C SER A 193 13.90 -39.71 -40.23
N VAL A 194 14.98 -38.97 -40.50
CA VAL A 194 15.34 -38.34 -41.78
C VAL A 194 14.15 -37.70 -42.51
N LEU A 195 14.11 -36.36 -42.54
CA LEU A 195 13.55 -35.42 -43.55
C LEU A 195 13.54 -34.03 -42.87
N SER A 196 14.63 -33.26 -42.89
CA SER A 196 15.01 -32.32 -43.96
C SER A 196 13.86 -31.41 -44.43
N VAL A 197 13.73 -30.24 -43.80
CA VAL A 197 13.04 -29.07 -44.37
C VAL A 197 13.92 -27.84 -44.14
N GLN A 198 14.17 -27.13 -45.24
CA GLN A 198 15.10 -26.00 -45.36
C GLN A 198 14.55 -24.71 -44.71
N PRO A 199 15.44 -23.81 -44.25
CA PRO A 199 15.06 -22.46 -43.82
C PRO A 199 14.87 -21.53 -45.04
N LEU A 200 13.68 -20.96 -45.17
CA LEU A 200 13.40 -19.86 -46.09
C LEU A 200 14.01 -18.56 -45.55
N SER A 201 15.13 -18.20 -46.16
CA SER A 201 15.70 -16.87 -46.23
C SER A 201 14.66 -15.86 -46.72
N SER A 202 14.45 -14.78 -45.97
CA SER A 202 13.85 -13.54 -46.47
C SER A 202 14.60 -12.36 -45.89
N ALA A 203 15.54 -11.88 -46.72
CA ALA A 203 16.29 -10.65 -46.54
C ALA A 203 15.33 -9.45 -46.48
N SER A 204 15.22 -8.83 -45.30
CA SER A 204 14.67 -7.49 -45.17
C SER A 204 15.78 -6.46 -45.35
N LYS A 205 15.52 -5.51 -46.23
CA LYS A 205 16.43 -4.47 -46.73
C LYS A 205 16.97 -3.58 -45.60
N PRO A 206 18.22 -3.08 -45.72
CA PRO A 206 18.77 -2.09 -44.80
C PRO A 206 18.02 -0.76 -44.90
N LEU A 207 17.62 -0.22 -43.74
CA LEU A 207 17.07 1.13 -43.57
C LEU A 207 18.13 2.18 -43.96
N PRO A 208 17.72 3.32 -44.58
CA PRO A 208 18.62 4.42 -44.86
C PRO A 208 19.07 5.11 -43.55
N PRO A 209 20.29 5.67 -43.51
CA PRO A 209 20.81 6.36 -42.33
C PRO A 209 19.98 7.60 -42.02
N GLN A 210 19.35 7.61 -40.85
CA GLN A 210 18.74 8.82 -40.31
C GLN A 210 19.84 9.85 -39.99
N ARG A 211 19.72 11.02 -40.61
CA ARG A 211 20.60 12.16 -40.37
C ARG A 211 20.51 12.59 -38.92
N LEU A 212 21.66 12.60 -38.26
CA LEU A 212 21.94 13.38 -37.06
C LEU A 212 21.72 14.87 -37.35
N GLY A 213 20.54 15.36 -37.00
CA GLY A 213 20.21 16.78 -36.98
C GLY A 213 20.25 17.28 -35.54
N GLY A 214 21.41 17.72 -35.08
CA GLY A 214 21.55 18.42 -33.82
C GLY A 214 20.79 19.75 -33.83
N LYS A 215 20.00 19.98 -32.79
CA LYS A 215 19.71 21.31 -32.26
C LYS A 215 19.70 21.22 -30.72
N PRO A 216 20.62 21.89 -30.01
CA PRO A 216 20.50 22.08 -28.58
C PRO A 216 19.41 23.14 -28.35
N LEU A 217 18.24 22.71 -27.87
CA LEU A 217 17.25 23.64 -27.33
C LEU A 217 17.55 23.84 -25.85
N GLY A 218 17.78 25.11 -25.52
CA GLY A 218 18.37 25.55 -24.28
C GLY A 218 17.57 25.17 -23.05
N VAL A 219 18.34 24.77 -22.04
CA VAL A 219 17.93 24.76 -20.64
C VAL A 219 17.59 26.21 -20.28
N ARG A 220 16.29 26.55 -20.25
CA ARG A 220 15.81 27.69 -19.46
C ARG A 220 15.61 27.19 -18.04
N ALA A 221 16.66 27.32 -17.25
CA ALA A 221 16.54 27.35 -15.80
C ALA A 221 15.57 28.49 -15.45
N SER A 222 14.39 28.13 -14.97
CA SER A 222 13.47 29.09 -14.38
C SER A 222 13.93 29.27 -12.94
N GLU A 223 14.91 30.15 -12.73
CA GLU A 223 15.22 30.69 -11.40
C GLU A 223 13.98 31.44 -10.92
N GLN A 224 13.14 30.76 -10.14
CA GLN A 224 12.16 31.43 -9.31
C GLN A 224 12.92 32.07 -8.15
N HIS A 225 13.33 33.32 -8.36
CA HIS A 225 13.67 34.26 -7.30
C HIS A 225 12.46 34.37 -6.36
N LEU A 226 12.50 33.63 -5.25
CA LEU A 226 11.65 33.88 -4.10
C LEU A 226 12.06 35.23 -3.50
N ASN A 227 11.32 36.26 -3.93
CA ASN A 227 11.40 37.60 -3.39
C ASN A 227 10.78 37.57 -1.99
N LEU A 228 11.59 37.31 -0.95
CA LEU A 228 11.22 37.56 0.44
C LEU A 228 11.21 39.08 0.67
N SER A 229 10.09 39.72 0.36
CA SER A 229 9.84 41.07 0.86
C SER A 229 9.52 40.99 2.34
N ALA A 230 10.44 41.49 3.16
CA ALA A 230 10.20 41.82 4.54
C ALA A 230 9.05 42.84 4.64
N ALA A 231 7.95 42.43 5.26
CA ALA A 231 6.93 43.33 5.77
C ALA A 231 6.81 43.10 7.27
N SER A 232 7.41 44.00 8.05
CA SER A 232 7.03 44.22 9.44
C SER A 232 5.57 44.68 9.49
N PRO A 233 4.85 44.29 10.55
CA PRO A 233 4.05 45.27 11.26
C PRO A 233 4.46 45.35 12.72
N ASP A 234 4.93 46.54 13.06
CA ASP A 234 4.85 47.13 14.38
C ASP A 234 3.38 47.11 14.84
N GLY A 235 3.16 46.66 16.07
CA GLY A 235 1.83 46.36 16.60
C GLY A 235 1.90 46.04 18.08
N SER A 236 2.15 47.08 18.86
CA SER A 236 2.22 47.06 20.31
C SER A 236 0.82 46.90 20.92
N GLU A 237 0.56 45.76 21.57
CA GLU A 237 -0.62 45.58 22.42
C GLU A 237 -0.21 45.18 23.84
N LYS A 238 -0.43 46.10 24.78
CA LYS A 238 -0.18 45.96 26.21
C LYS A 238 -1.26 45.09 26.83
N VAL A 239 -0.92 43.88 27.28
CA VAL A 239 -1.78 43.12 28.20
C VAL A 239 -1.31 43.34 29.63
N LYS A 240 -2.18 43.96 30.43
CA LYS A 240 -2.07 44.15 31.87
C LYS A 240 -2.00 42.79 32.59
N ALA A 241 -0.95 42.60 33.36
CA ALA A 241 -0.86 41.55 34.36
C ALA A 241 -1.64 41.98 35.62
N SER A 242 -2.72 41.29 35.94
CA SER A 242 -3.37 41.36 37.25
C SER A 242 -2.76 40.29 38.16
N ARG A 243 -1.96 40.75 39.11
CA ARG A 243 -1.47 39.99 40.27
C ARG A 243 -2.37 40.33 41.44
N GLU A 244 -3.18 39.39 41.90
CA GLU A 244 -3.74 39.42 43.27
C GLU A 244 -4.20 38.00 43.64
N CYS A 245 -3.43 37.33 44.48
CA CYS A 245 -3.86 36.19 45.29
C CYS A 245 -2.95 36.14 46.52
N LEU A 246 -3.34 36.90 47.55
CA LEU A 246 -2.83 36.80 48.90
C LEU A 246 -3.87 36.08 49.76
N GLY A 247 -3.42 35.04 50.46
CA GLY A 247 -3.90 34.69 51.80
C GLY A 247 -5.17 33.84 51.93
N ALA A 248 -5.01 32.60 52.40
CA ALA A 248 -5.37 32.22 53.78
C ALA A 248 -5.48 30.68 53.94
N LYS A 249 -4.65 30.13 54.82
CA LYS A 249 -4.91 28.94 55.65
C LYS A 249 -5.06 29.45 57.10
N PRO A 250 -5.44 28.64 58.10
CA PRO A 250 -6.38 27.51 58.16
C PRO A 250 -7.38 27.67 59.34
N SER A 251 -8.38 26.79 59.46
CA SER A 251 -9.01 26.53 60.76
C SER A 251 -9.23 25.03 60.98
N ARG A 252 -8.65 24.53 62.07
CA ARG A 252 -8.89 23.22 62.68
C ARG A 252 -10.16 23.25 63.54
N SER A 253 -10.56 22.05 63.97
CA SER A 253 -11.54 21.68 65.01
C SER A 253 -13.00 21.64 64.52
N CYS A 254 -13.80 20.61 64.79
CA CYS A 254 -13.72 19.48 65.74
C CYS A 254 -14.02 18.15 65.06
#